data_AF-N1PBI0-F1
#
_entry.id   AF-N1PBI0-F1
#
_cell.length_a   1.000
_cell.length_b   1.000
_cell.length_c   1.000
_cell.angle_alpha   90.00
_cell.angle_beta   90.00
_cell.angle_gamma   90.00
#
_symmetry.space_group_name_H-M   'P 1'
#
loop_
_entity.id
_entity.type
_entity.pdbx_description
1 polymer ?
#
loop_
_entity_poly.entity_id
_entity_poly.type
_entity_poly.pdbx_seq_one_letter_code
_entity_poly.pdbx_strand_id
1 'polypeptide(L)'
;MAITSAYCIGPLDAAAMPAYSFAFIGIFYNATQLHAGATVMTCVITILTLCSVISNVATASRQMFAFARNGGLTFARIWCYVRPGWDIPLNAVVLSFTVTCLLSLTNLGSSVTFNAILSIGVVALLASYVTSIGCILRKSYRNITPRTRVIIGAGIMAYAAAGLFLSDKAEQSFGFTPTEEDKKKLRDAVPTVHMVEREQ
;
A
#
# COMPACT_ATOMS: atom_id res chain seq x y z
N MET A 1 -11.30 1.95 -9.74
CA MET A 1 -10.64 0.84 -10.45
C MET A 1 -11.07 -0.52 -9.90
N ALA A 2 -11.00 -0.76 -8.58
CA ALA A 2 -11.43 -2.04 -7.99
C ALA A 2 -12.91 -2.41 -8.25
N ILE A 3 -13.82 -1.43 -8.13
CA ILE A 3 -15.27 -1.63 -8.36
C ILE A 3 -15.56 -1.93 -9.83
N THR A 4 -14.93 -1.19 -10.75
CA THR A 4 -15.06 -1.39 -12.20
C THR A 4 -14.46 -2.73 -12.64
N SER A 5 -13.31 -3.15 -12.09
CA SER A 5 -12.74 -4.46 -12.39
C SER A 5 -13.59 -5.61 -11.86
N ALA A 6 -14.18 -5.46 -10.66
CA ALA A 6 -15.09 -6.45 -10.11
C ALA A 6 -16.34 -6.63 -11.00
N TYR A 7 -16.82 -5.55 -11.62
CA TYR A 7 -17.96 -5.61 -12.54
C TYR A 7 -17.60 -6.19 -13.92
N CYS A 8 -16.36 -6.01 -14.39
CA CYS A 8 -15.91 -6.46 -15.71
C CYS A 8 -15.32 -7.89 -15.73
N ILE A 9 -15.16 -8.57 -14.59
CA ILE A 9 -14.54 -9.90 -14.49
C ILE A 9 -15.40 -11.03 -15.10
N GLY A 10 -16.73 -10.87 -15.21
CA GLY A 10 -17.59 -11.94 -15.73
C GLY A 10 -17.59 -13.21 -14.84
N PRO A 11 -18.11 -14.36 -15.31
CA PRO A 11 -18.14 -15.59 -14.51
C PRO A 11 -16.72 -16.00 -14.08
N LEU A 12 -16.54 -16.17 -12.76
CA LEU A 12 -15.26 -16.44 -12.09
C LEU A 12 -14.46 -17.62 -12.67
N ASP A 13 -15.13 -18.59 -13.30
CA ASP A 13 -14.50 -19.77 -13.90
C ASP A 13 -13.64 -19.48 -15.13
N ALA A 14 -13.93 -18.41 -15.90
CA ALA A 14 -13.10 -18.02 -17.05
C ALA A 14 -11.85 -17.21 -16.63
N ALA A 15 -11.91 -16.54 -15.47
CA ALA A 15 -10.81 -15.77 -14.90
C ALA A 15 -9.92 -16.60 -13.96
N ALA A 16 -10.43 -17.72 -13.43
CA ALA A 16 -9.71 -18.67 -12.58
C ALA A 16 -8.92 -19.73 -13.38
N MET A 17 -8.97 -19.70 -14.71
CA MET A 17 -8.13 -20.59 -15.51
C MET A 17 -6.64 -20.22 -15.35
N PRO A 18 -5.74 -21.20 -15.17
CA PRO A 18 -4.31 -21.00 -14.95
C PRO A 18 -3.53 -20.41 -16.14
N ALA A 19 -4.21 -19.85 -17.15
CA ALA A 19 -3.63 -19.41 -18.40
C ALA A 19 -3.05 -17.98 -18.37
N TYR A 20 -3.47 -17.10 -17.45
CA TYR A 20 -3.03 -15.71 -17.42
C TYR A 20 -2.45 -15.33 -16.06
N SER A 21 -1.15 -14.99 -16.02
CA SER A 21 -0.42 -14.62 -14.79
C SER A 21 -0.91 -13.33 -14.12
N PHE A 22 -1.73 -12.52 -14.82
CA PHE A 22 -2.27 -11.26 -14.30
C PHE A 22 -3.76 -11.09 -14.63
N ALA A 23 -4.56 -10.71 -13.63
CA ALA A 23 -6.02 -10.62 -13.71
C ALA A 23 -6.55 -9.65 -14.79
N PHE A 24 -5.81 -8.58 -15.11
CA PHE A 24 -6.24 -7.60 -16.11
C PHE A 24 -6.24 -8.17 -17.54
N ILE A 25 -5.41 -9.17 -17.83
CA ILE A 25 -5.33 -9.80 -19.16
C ILE A 25 -6.62 -10.58 -19.43
N GLY A 26 -7.13 -11.30 -18.42
CA GLY A 26 -8.40 -12.01 -18.49
C GLY A 26 -9.60 -11.07 -18.69
N ILE A 27 -9.58 -9.89 -18.05
CA ILE A 27 -10.63 -8.86 -18.24
C ILE A 27 -10.65 -8.34 -19.67
N PHE A 28 -9.48 -8.05 -20.27
CA PHE A 28 -9.44 -7.59 -21.66
C PHE A 28 -9.86 -8.67 -22.65
N TYR A 29 -9.50 -9.92 -22.39
CA TYR A 29 -9.96 -11.05 -23.20
C TYR A 29 -11.48 -11.22 -23.10
N ASN A 30 -12.05 -11.17 -21.90
CA ASN A 30 -13.50 -11.27 -21.71
C ASN A 30 -14.27 -10.12 -22.38
N ALA A 31 -13.70 -8.91 -22.38
CA ALA A 31 -14.31 -7.73 -23.00
C ALA A 31 -14.25 -7.74 -24.54
N THR A 32 -13.21 -8.34 -25.14
CA THR A 32 -13.00 -8.32 -26.60
C THR A 32 -13.35 -9.63 -27.30
N GLN A 33 -13.37 -10.76 -26.57
CA GLN A 33 -13.55 -12.12 -27.11
C GLN A 33 -12.57 -12.47 -28.24
N LEU A 34 -11.48 -11.70 -28.38
CA LEU A 34 -10.48 -11.76 -29.45
C LEU A 34 -9.09 -11.67 -28.84
N HIS A 35 -8.25 -12.68 -29.06
CA HIS A 35 -6.88 -12.70 -28.56
C HIS A 35 -6.02 -11.52 -29.05
N ALA A 36 -6.23 -11.07 -30.30
CA ALA A 36 -5.51 -9.94 -30.87
C ALA A 36 -5.86 -8.61 -30.18
N GLY A 37 -7.15 -8.38 -29.89
CA GLY A 37 -7.62 -7.17 -29.21
C GLY A 37 -7.10 -7.07 -27.78
N ALA A 38 -7.17 -8.17 -27.02
CA ALA A 38 -6.65 -8.25 -25.66
C ALA A 38 -5.13 -8.02 -25.58
N THR A 39 -4.37 -8.52 -26.57
CA THR A 39 -2.92 -8.33 -26.65
C THR A 39 -2.55 -6.87 -26.88
N VAL A 40 -3.21 -6.19 -27.83
CA VAL A 40 -2.94 -4.76 -28.10
C VAL A 40 -3.23 -3.89 -26.87
N MET A 41 -4.36 -4.12 -26.19
CA MET A 41 -4.70 -3.39 -24.97
C MET A 41 -3.68 -3.64 -23.84
N THR A 42 -3.21 -4.88 -23.71
CA THR A 42 -2.16 -5.25 -22.75
C THR A 42 -0.83 -4.56 -23.06
N CYS A 43 -0.43 -4.48 -24.34
CA CYS A 43 0.77 -3.76 -24.76
C CYS A 43 0.69 -2.26 -24.41
N VAL A 44 -0.45 -1.62 -24.67
CA VAL A 44 -0.67 -0.20 -24.34
C VAL A 44 -0.48 0.04 -22.84
N ILE A 45 -1.09 -0.78 -21.99
CA ILE A 45 -0.95 -0.64 -20.53
C ILE A 45 0.48 -0.89 -20.09
N THR A 46 1.15 -1.88 -20.67
CA THR A 46 2.56 -2.17 -20.37
C THR A 46 3.44 -0.94 -20.64
N ILE A 47 3.24 -0.25 -21.77
CA ILE A 47 3.96 0.98 -22.11
C ILE A 47 3.68 2.10 -21.08
N LEU A 48 2.41 2.28 -20.70
CA LEU A 48 2.03 3.28 -19.69
C LEU A 48 2.63 2.97 -18.31
N THR A 49 2.69 1.69 -17.93
CA THR A 49 3.33 1.26 -16.69
C THR A 49 4.84 1.53 -16.73
N LEU A 50 5.53 1.26 -17.85
CA LEU A 50 6.95 1.58 -18.00
C LEU A 50 7.22 3.08 -17.82
N CYS A 51 6.41 3.94 -18.45
CA CYS A 51 6.52 5.39 -18.27
C CYS A 51 6.28 5.82 -16.80
N SER A 52 5.32 5.17 -16.14
CA SER A 52 4.99 5.43 -14.73
C SER A 52 6.15 5.06 -13.79
N VAL A 53 6.86 3.96 -14.07
CA VAL A 53 8.03 3.54 -13.27
C VAL A 53 9.15 4.57 -13.36
N ILE A 54 9.44 5.10 -14.55
CA ILE A 54 10.46 6.14 -14.75
C ILE A 54 10.11 7.39 -13.92
N SER A 55 8.84 7.80 -13.98
CA SER A 55 8.34 8.95 -13.22
C SER A 55 8.42 8.73 -11.71
N ASN A 56 8.17 7.51 -11.24
CA ASN A 56 8.27 7.15 -9.84
C ASN A 56 9.72 7.19 -9.33
N VAL A 57 10.68 6.65 -10.11
CA VAL A 57 12.11 6.71 -9.77
C VAL A 57 12.59 8.16 -9.73
N ALA A 58 12.17 8.99 -10.68
CA ALA A 58 12.50 10.42 -10.68
C ALA A 58 11.96 11.14 -9.43
N THR A 59 10.73 10.82 -9.00
CA THR A 59 10.10 11.40 -7.81
C THR A 59 10.80 10.95 -6.53
N ALA A 60 11.07 9.65 -6.39
CA ALA A 60 11.79 9.08 -5.24
C ALA A 60 13.19 9.70 -5.08
N SER A 61 13.90 9.90 -6.19
CA SER A 61 15.22 10.52 -6.19
C SER A 61 15.18 11.98 -5.69
N ARG A 62 14.14 12.75 -6.06
CA ARG A 62 13.94 14.12 -5.56
C ARG A 62 13.59 14.15 -4.08
N GLN A 63 12.77 13.21 -3.61
CA GLN A 63 12.44 13.07 -2.18
C GLN A 63 13.69 12.73 -1.36
N MET A 64 14.49 11.77 -1.84
CA MET A 64 15.75 11.38 -1.22
C MET A 64 16.75 12.53 -1.19
N PHE A 65 16.86 13.30 -2.28
CA PHE A 65 17.69 14.50 -2.34
C PHE A 65 17.25 15.55 -1.31
N ALA A 66 15.95 15.85 -1.23
CA ALA A 66 15.43 16.81 -0.26
C ALA A 66 15.67 16.36 1.19
N PHE A 67 15.59 15.05 1.45
CA PHE A 67 15.90 14.47 2.75
C PHE A 67 17.39 14.53 3.08
N ALA A 68 18.26 14.24 2.11
CA ALA A 68 19.71 14.39 2.24
C ALA A 68 20.11 15.85 2.52
N ARG A 69 19.47 16.82 1.85
CA ARG A 69 19.70 18.25 2.08
C ARG A 69 19.40 18.67 3.52
N ASN A 70 18.45 18.01 4.17
CA ASN A 70 18.11 18.26 5.57
C ASN A 70 19.00 17.46 6.55
N GLY A 71 20.08 16.81 6.07
CA GLY A 71 21.00 16.04 6.91
C GLY A 71 20.47 14.67 7.35
N GLY A 72 19.39 14.17 6.74
CA GLY A 72 18.71 12.95 7.19
C GLY A 72 19.41 11.63 6.84
N LEU A 73 20.44 11.64 5.99
CA LEU A 73 21.16 10.43 5.57
C LEU A 73 22.59 10.39 6.12
N THR A 74 23.05 9.19 6.49
CA THR A 74 24.47 8.94 6.72
C THR A 74 25.23 9.26 5.41
N PHE A 75 26.24 10.12 5.50
CA PHE A 75 26.94 10.69 4.34
C PHE A 75 26.07 11.55 3.40
N ALA A 76 25.09 12.29 3.95
CA ALA A 76 24.22 13.23 3.22
C ALA A 76 24.93 14.12 2.18
N ARG A 77 26.19 14.52 2.42
CA ARG A 77 26.98 15.36 1.50
C ARG A 77 27.24 14.71 0.14
N ILE A 78 27.33 13.38 0.08
CA ILE A 78 27.54 12.62 -1.17
C ILE A 78 26.23 12.55 -1.96
N TRP A 79 25.12 12.27 -1.28
CA TRP A 79 23.80 12.08 -1.89
C TRP A 79 23.12 13.40 -2.30
N CYS A 80 23.46 14.50 -1.62
CA CYS A 80 22.98 15.85 -1.91
C CYS A 80 23.88 16.61 -2.92
N TYR A 81 24.97 16.01 -3.41
CA TYR A 81 25.85 16.68 -4.36
C TYR A 81 25.23 16.70 -5.76
N VAL A 82 25.06 17.91 -6.31
CA VAL A 82 24.59 18.15 -7.68
C VAL A 82 25.75 18.74 -8.47
N ARG A 83 26.05 18.16 -9.65
CA ARG A 83 27.12 18.66 -10.52
C ARG A 83 26.69 19.99 -11.15
N PRO A 84 27.55 21.02 -11.20
CA PRO A 84 27.25 22.28 -11.87
C PRO A 84 26.99 22.03 -13.37
N GLY A 85 25.84 22.48 -13.87
CA GLY A 85 25.35 22.24 -15.24
C GLY A 85 24.30 21.14 -15.39
N TRP A 86 23.97 20.40 -14.32
CA TRP A 86 22.91 19.39 -14.30
C TRP A 86 21.89 19.73 -13.20
N ASP A 87 20.60 19.85 -13.54
CA ASP A 87 19.53 20.11 -12.55
C ASP A 87 19.05 18.85 -11.80
N ILE A 88 19.72 17.71 -12.00
CA ILE A 88 19.28 16.39 -11.53
C ILE A 88 20.33 15.81 -10.57
N PRO A 89 19.95 15.38 -9.35
CA PRO A 89 20.86 14.77 -8.38
C PRO A 89 21.19 13.32 -8.79
N LEU A 90 22.17 13.15 -9.68
CA LEU A 90 22.58 11.84 -10.22
C LEU A 90 22.89 10.80 -9.14
N ASN A 91 23.57 11.19 -8.05
CA ASN A 91 23.93 10.27 -6.98
C ASN A 91 22.69 9.70 -6.27
N ALA A 92 21.65 10.51 -6.08
CA ALA A 92 20.37 10.05 -5.49
C ALA A 92 19.58 9.15 -6.45
N VAL A 93 19.67 9.40 -7.76
CA VAL A 93 19.06 8.56 -8.80
C VAL A 93 19.71 7.17 -8.81
N VAL A 94 21.05 7.12 -8.83
CA VAL A 94 21.80 5.84 -8.81
C VAL A 94 21.50 5.05 -7.54
N LEU A 95 21.41 5.71 -6.39
CA LEU A 95 21.04 5.04 -5.13
C LEU A 95 19.62 4.45 -5.19
N SER A 96 18.65 5.25 -5.62
CA SER A 96 17.24 4.82 -5.72
C SER A 96 17.09 3.65 -6.71
N PHE A 97 17.80 3.70 -7.83
CA PHE A 97 17.84 2.62 -8.82
C PHE A 97 18.49 1.35 -8.26
N THR A 98 19.63 1.48 -7.58
CA THR A 98 20.34 0.35 -6.98
C THR A 98 19.48 -0.36 -5.93
N VAL A 99 18.84 0.39 -5.04
CA VAL A 99 17.92 -0.18 -4.03
C VAL A 99 16.74 -0.90 -4.70
N THR A 100 16.18 -0.31 -5.78
CA THR A 100 15.10 -0.94 -6.54
C THR A 100 15.56 -2.25 -7.18
N CYS A 101 16.72 -2.28 -7.82
CA CYS A 101 17.31 -3.49 -8.40
C CYS A 101 17.54 -4.58 -7.34
N LEU A 102 18.05 -4.23 -6.16
CA LEU A 102 18.24 -5.17 -5.06
C LEU A 102 16.90 -5.74 -4.57
N LEU A 103 15.87 -4.91 -4.44
CA LEU A 103 14.52 -5.37 -4.10
C LEU A 103 13.93 -6.29 -5.18
N SER A 104 14.14 -5.97 -6.46
CA SER A 104 13.73 -6.81 -7.58
C SER A 104 14.45 -8.15 -7.58
N LEU A 105 15.72 -8.20 -7.16
CA LEU A 105 16.49 -9.45 -7.09
C LEU A 105 15.90 -10.44 -6.08
N THR A 106 15.29 -9.95 -4.99
CA THR A 106 14.58 -10.79 -4.02
C THR A 106 13.43 -11.59 -4.65
N ASN A 107 12.86 -11.10 -5.76
CA ASN A 107 11.80 -11.81 -6.48
C ASN A 107 12.29 -13.17 -7.03
N LEU A 108 13.59 -13.33 -7.32
CA LEU A 108 14.18 -14.59 -7.81
C LEU A 108 14.26 -15.67 -6.72
N GLY A 109 14.32 -15.27 -5.45
CA GLY A 109 14.47 -16.22 -4.33
C GLY A 109 13.13 -16.71 -3.79
N SER A 110 12.18 -15.80 -3.54
CA SER A 110 10.86 -16.16 -3.02
C SER A 110 9.82 -15.06 -3.29
N SER A 111 8.69 -15.46 -3.87
CA SER A 111 7.53 -14.59 -4.07
C SER A 111 6.90 -14.15 -2.73
N VAL A 112 6.98 -14.98 -1.69
CA VAL A 112 6.47 -14.65 -0.34
C VAL A 112 7.27 -13.51 0.27
N THR A 113 8.60 -13.57 0.19
CA THR A 113 9.48 -12.52 0.74
C THR A 113 9.29 -11.19 0.01
N PHE A 114 9.20 -11.23 -1.32
CA PHE A 114 8.94 -10.02 -2.10
C PHE A 114 7.59 -9.39 -1.75
N ASN A 115 6.53 -10.19 -1.67
CA ASN A 115 5.21 -9.70 -1.29
C ASN A 115 5.19 -9.13 0.13
N ALA A 116 5.87 -9.77 1.09
CA ALA A 116 5.99 -9.25 2.46
C ALA A 116 6.67 -7.87 2.51
N ILE A 117 7.76 -7.67 1.75
CA ILE A 117 8.45 -6.38 1.64
C ILE A 117 7.51 -5.32 1.06
N LEU A 118 6.76 -5.65 -0.01
CA LEU A 118 5.78 -4.75 -0.60
C LEU A 118 4.69 -4.36 0.41
N SER A 119 4.16 -5.32 1.18
CA SER A 119 3.16 -5.05 2.21
C SER A 119 3.67 -4.09 3.28
N ILE A 120 4.90 -4.28 3.76
CA ILE A 120 5.52 -3.37 4.73
C ILE A 120 5.69 -1.96 4.12
N GLY A 121 6.07 -1.87 2.83
CA GLY A 121 6.16 -0.60 2.12
C GLY A 121 4.82 0.14 2.03
N VAL A 122 3.73 -0.57 1.76
CA VAL A 122 2.36 0.01 1.77
C VAL A 122 1.99 0.50 3.16
N VAL A 123 2.29 -0.26 4.22
CA VAL A 123 2.05 0.16 5.60
C VAL A 123 2.85 1.44 5.94
N ALA A 124 4.11 1.53 5.52
CA ALA A 124 4.93 2.72 5.71
C ALA A 124 4.37 3.95 4.98
N LEU A 125 3.87 3.79 3.75
CA LEU A 125 3.19 4.84 3.00
C LEU A 125 1.92 5.32 3.71
N LEU A 126 1.09 4.40 4.17
CA LEU A 126 -0.13 4.72 4.93
C LEU A 126 0.22 5.47 6.23
N ALA A 127 1.24 5.04 6.95
CA ALA A 127 1.71 5.73 8.15
C ALA A 127 2.19 7.17 7.85
N SER A 128 2.88 7.38 6.73
CA SER A 128 3.28 8.73 6.28
C SER A 128 2.06 9.61 5.98
N TYR A 129 1.03 9.07 5.33
CA TYR A 129 -0.20 9.81 5.09
C TYR A 129 -0.95 10.16 6.37
N VAL A 130 -1.08 9.21 7.30
CA VAL A 130 -1.69 9.47 8.61
C VAL A 130 -0.96 10.59 9.35
N THR A 131 0.38 10.57 9.32
CA THR A 131 1.20 11.62 9.94
C THR A 131 0.96 12.99 9.29
N SER A 132 0.98 13.06 7.95
CA SER A 132 0.75 14.31 7.22
C SER A 132 -0.65 14.88 7.45
N ILE A 133 -1.67 14.04 7.41
CA ILE A 133 -3.06 14.42 7.70
C ILE A 133 -3.17 14.88 9.16
N GLY A 134 -2.55 14.17 10.10
CA GLY A 134 -2.50 14.54 11.51
C GLY A 134 -1.89 15.92 11.75
N CYS A 135 -0.78 16.25 11.08
CA CYS A 135 -0.16 17.57 11.16
C CYS A 135 -1.08 18.69 10.64
N ILE A 136 -1.74 18.46 9.50
CA ILE A 136 -2.71 19.43 8.93
C ILE A 136 -3.91 19.59 9.86
N LEU A 137 -4.46 18.49 10.37
CA LEU A 137 -5.57 18.51 11.33
C LEU A 137 -5.19 19.27 12.60
N ARG A 138 -4.00 19.03 13.17
CA ARG A 138 -3.50 19.76 14.35
C ARG A 138 -3.36 21.27 14.09
N LYS A 139 -2.81 21.64 12.93
CA LYS A 139 -2.68 23.05 12.53
C LYS A 139 -4.05 23.71 12.33
N SER A 140 -4.96 23.04 11.64
CA SER A 140 -6.34 23.49 11.43
C SER A 140 -7.09 23.64 12.75
N TYR A 141 -6.98 22.64 13.65
CA TYR A 141 -7.57 22.69 14.98
C TYR A 141 -7.12 23.92 15.78
N ARG A 142 -5.84 24.29 15.69
CA ARG A 142 -5.28 25.43 16.43
C ARG A 142 -5.75 26.79 15.90
N ASN A 143 -6.12 26.89 14.62
CA ASN A 143 -6.57 28.13 13.97
C ASN A 143 -8.11 28.32 13.96
N ILE A 144 -8.89 27.36 14.47
CA ILE A 144 -10.36 27.39 14.42
C ILE A 144 -10.98 27.83 15.75
N THR A 145 -12.05 28.63 15.69
CA THR A 145 -12.88 29.11 16.81
C THR A 145 -13.41 27.95 17.67
N PRO A 146 -13.44 28.06 19.02
CA PRO A 146 -13.76 26.96 19.94
C PRO A 146 -15.08 26.23 19.66
N ARG A 147 -16.14 26.91 19.17
CA ARG A 147 -17.41 26.25 18.84
C ARG A 147 -17.30 25.32 17.62
N THR A 148 -16.59 25.72 16.58
CA THR A 148 -16.39 24.91 15.37
C THR A 148 -15.45 23.73 15.63
N ARG A 149 -14.52 23.87 16.59
CA ARG A 149 -13.63 22.78 17.04
C ARG A 149 -14.42 21.61 17.66
N VAL A 150 -15.45 21.91 18.44
CA VAL A 150 -16.31 20.88 19.06
C VAL A 150 -17.18 20.19 17.99
N ILE A 151 -17.69 20.93 17.01
CA ILE A 151 -18.50 20.37 15.92
C ILE A 151 -17.68 19.42 15.03
N ILE A 152 -16.46 19.79 14.66
CA ILE A 152 -15.58 18.91 13.85
C ILE A 152 -15.21 17.66 14.65
N GLY A 153 -14.86 17.81 15.94
CA GLY A 153 -14.55 16.67 16.81
C GLY A 153 -15.74 15.72 16.99
N ALA A 154 -16.93 16.28 17.22
CA ALA A 154 -18.17 15.51 17.30
C ALA A 154 -18.51 14.84 15.96
N GLY A 155 -18.27 15.51 14.83
CA GLY A 155 -18.46 14.94 13.50
C GLY A 155 -17.53 13.77 13.19
N ILE A 156 -16.24 13.87 13.55
CA ILE A 156 -15.29 12.77 13.39
C ILE A 156 -15.65 11.59 14.30
N MET A 157 -16.03 11.86 15.56
CA MET A 157 -16.46 10.82 16.49
C MET A 157 -17.78 10.16 16.06
N ALA A 158 -18.74 10.92 15.56
CA ALA A 158 -19.99 10.40 15.02
C ALA A 158 -19.74 9.57 13.75
N TYR A 159 -18.82 10.00 12.87
CA TYR A 159 -18.45 9.24 11.68
C TYR A 159 -17.71 7.94 12.05
N ALA A 160 -16.81 7.98 13.02
CA ALA A 160 -16.13 6.79 13.53
C ALA A 160 -17.11 5.82 14.21
N ALA A 161 -18.05 6.33 15.02
CA ALA A 161 -19.09 5.54 15.66
C ALA A 161 -20.06 4.92 14.63
N ALA A 162 -20.49 5.71 13.65
CA ALA A 162 -21.30 5.21 12.54
C ALA A 162 -20.53 4.17 11.71
N GLY A 163 -19.23 4.38 11.48
CA GLY A 163 -18.35 3.44 10.80
C GLY A 163 -18.23 2.11 11.55
N LEU A 164 -18.02 2.13 12.87
CA LEU A 164 -18.02 0.93 13.72
C LEU A 164 -19.37 0.22 13.70
N PHE A 165 -20.47 0.97 13.87
CA PHE A 165 -21.81 0.38 13.89
C PHE A 165 -22.25 -0.19 12.53
N LEU A 166 -21.89 0.49 11.43
CA LEU A 166 -22.10 -0.02 10.08
C LEU A 166 -21.15 -1.18 9.77
N SER A 167 -19.91 -1.17 10.27
CA SER A 167 -18.96 -2.27 10.07
C SER A 167 -19.47 -3.54 10.74
N ASP A 168 -19.89 -3.47 12.00
CA ASP A 168 -20.46 -4.62 12.72
C ASP A 168 -21.72 -5.16 12.01
N LYS A 169 -22.60 -4.26 11.56
CA LYS A 169 -23.80 -4.67 10.79
C LYS A 169 -23.45 -5.24 9.41
N ALA A 170 -22.44 -4.70 8.75
CA ALA A 170 -21.97 -5.19 7.45
C ALA A 170 -21.32 -6.57 7.63
N GLU A 171 -20.50 -6.77 8.65
CA GLU A 171 -19.87 -8.07 8.98
C GLU A 171 -20.92 -9.14 9.30
N GLN A 172 -22.00 -8.78 10.00
CA GLN A 172 -23.16 -9.66 10.18
C GLN A 172 -23.90 -9.97 8.87
N SER A 173 -24.08 -8.98 7.99
CA SER A 173 -24.79 -9.16 6.72
C SER A 173 -23.98 -9.93 5.68
N PHE A 174 -22.65 -9.87 5.71
CA PHE A 174 -21.75 -10.61 4.83
C PHE A 174 -21.35 -11.99 5.38
N GLY A 175 -21.82 -12.38 6.58
CA GLY A 175 -21.62 -13.71 7.15
C GLY A 175 -20.20 -13.99 7.65
N PHE A 176 -19.38 -12.96 7.89
CA PHE A 176 -18.00 -13.09 8.39
C PHE A 176 -17.88 -13.18 9.91
N THR A 177 -18.98 -13.41 10.62
CA THR A 177 -18.93 -13.69 12.06
C THR A 177 -18.16 -15.01 12.28
N PRO A 178 -17.14 -15.05 13.17
CA PRO A 178 -16.41 -16.28 13.47
C PRO A 178 -17.39 -17.36 13.95
N THR A 179 -17.39 -18.50 13.26
CA THR A 179 -18.24 -19.67 13.58
C THR A 179 -17.88 -20.18 14.97
N GLU A 180 -18.84 -20.72 15.73
CA GLU A 180 -18.60 -21.22 17.10
C GLU A 180 -17.48 -22.28 17.19
N GLU A 181 -17.15 -22.95 16.08
CA GLU A 181 -15.97 -23.83 15.95
C GLU A 181 -14.63 -23.08 16.03
N ASP A 182 -14.50 -21.92 15.38
CA ASP A 182 -13.24 -21.15 15.40
C ASP A 182 -12.98 -20.53 16.78
N LYS A 183 -14.04 -20.13 17.50
CA LYS A 183 -13.92 -19.70 18.91
C LYS A 183 -13.51 -20.82 19.85
N LYS A 184 -13.84 -22.09 19.52
CA LYS A 184 -13.39 -23.26 20.27
C LYS A 184 -11.90 -23.52 20.02
N LYS A 185 -11.47 -23.55 18.75
CA LYS A 185 -10.05 -23.69 18.38
C LYS A 185 -9.18 -22.58 18.96
N LEU A 186 -9.70 -21.35 19.04
CA LEU A 186 -8.96 -20.23 19.64
C LEU A 186 -8.79 -20.39 21.15
N ARG A 187 -9.81 -20.89 21.87
CA ARG A 187 -9.71 -21.20 23.31
C ARG A 187 -8.71 -22.31 23.60
N ASP A 188 -8.65 -23.32 22.75
CA ASP A 188 -7.69 -24.42 22.87
C ASP A 188 -6.26 -23.99 22.49
N ALA A 189 -6.12 -22.93 21.67
CA ALA A 189 -4.83 -22.39 21.22
C ALA A 189 -4.27 -21.26 22.10
N VAL A 190 -4.97 -20.81 23.16
CA VAL A 190 -4.40 -19.85 24.12
C VAL A 190 -3.49 -20.59 25.09
N PRO A 191 -2.15 -20.44 25.02
CA PRO A 191 -1.25 -21.06 25.98
C PRO A 191 -1.43 -20.42 27.36
N THR A 192 -1.80 -21.23 28.34
CA THR A 192 -1.93 -20.79 29.74
C THR A 192 -0.54 -20.64 30.35
N VAL A 193 -0.17 -19.42 30.72
CA VAL A 193 1.14 -19.12 31.31
C VAL A 193 1.14 -19.64 32.76
N HIS A 194 1.76 -20.80 32.98
CA HIS A 194 2.11 -21.25 34.32
C HIS A 194 3.37 -20.50 34.78
N MET A 195 3.21 -19.64 35.80
CA MET A 195 4.34 -19.09 36.53
C MET A 195 4.93 -20.22 37.39
N VAL A 196 6.13 -20.67 37.05
CA VAL A 196 6.90 -21.62 37.87
C VAL A 196 7.57 -20.80 38.98
N GLU A 197 7.08 -20.95 40.21
CA GLU A 197 7.68 -20.33 41.38
C GLU A 197 9.02 -21.05 41.66
N ARG A 198 10.13 -20.30 41.59
CA ARG A 198 11.48 -20.80 41.88
C ARG A 198 11.62 -21.01 43.39
N GLU A 199 11.69 -22.26 43.85
CA GLU A 199 12.25 -22.54 45.18
C GLU A 199 13.78 -22.35 45.16
N GLN A 200 14.28 -21.89 46.31
CA GLN A 200 15.65 -21.41 46.59
C GLN A 200 16.72 -22.49 46.49
#